data_AF-A0A357L8S4-F1
#
_entry.id   AF-A0A357L8S4-F1
#
_cell.length_a   1.000
_cell.length_b   1.000
_cell.length_c   1.000
_cell.angle_alpha   90.00
_cell.angle_beta   90.00
_cell.angle_gamma   90.00
#
_symmetry.space_group_name_H-M   'P 1'
#
loop_
_entity.id
_entity.type
_entity.pdbx_description
1 polymer ?
#
loop_
_entity_poly.entity_id
_entity_poly.type
_entity_poly.pdbx_seq_one_letter_code
_entity_poly.pdbx_strand_id
1 'polypeptide(L)'
;ALLARADIITLHTPLTEQTRNILSAKALAKTKKGVIIVNCARGGLIDEAALKAGLDSGHIASAALDVFAAEPATEHPLFGHDRVVATPHLGASTNEAQENVAIQIAEQMADYLMRGAVTNALNMPSITAEEAPRLKPFIKLAENLGRFAGQLTETSVKAIEVVYAGGVARLNTRPMTAAAVAGVLRPMLAEVNIVNAPLIAKERGIAIAETYRDDAENFESVIRLRIVTERQDRTVSGALFGLTPRIVEIKDVEMEASFAPHMLYVTNADKPGFIGALGQTLGAANVNIATFNLGRSAPGADAIALLAVDEPISDAVIEKVRALPNVKQAKPLNF
;
A
#
# COMPACT_ATOMS: atom_id res chain seq x y z
N ALA A 1 17.40 38.89 -4.28
CA ALA A 1 16.69 40.12 -3.83
C ALA A 1 16.47 40.17 -2.31
N LEU A 2 16.18 39.06 -1.62
CA LEU A 2 15.90 39.04 -0.17
C LEU A 2 17.12 39.25 0.74
N LEU A 3 18.22 38.52 0.52
CA LEU A 3 19.39 38.54 1.43
C LEU A 3 19.98 39.95 1.61
N ALA A 4 20.12 40.71 0.52
CA ALA A 4 20.72 42.04 0.55
C ALA A 4 19.85 43.12 1.23
N ARG A 5 18.57 42.83 1.52
CA ARG A 5 17.64 43.78 2.14
C ARG A 5 17.24 43.43 3.56
N ALA A 6 17.40 42.17 3.97
CA ALA A 6 16.90 41.68 5.24
C ALA A 6 17.84 42.07 6.39
N ASP A 7 17.29 42.71 7.42
CA ASP A 7 17.98 42.98 8.68
C ASP A 7 17.83 41.79 9.65
N ILE A 8 16.73 41.05 9.52
CA ILE A 8 16.47 39.79 10.24
C ILE A 8 16.04 38.74 9.23
N ILE A 9 16.59 37.53 9.33
CA ILE A 9 16.23 36.38 8.50
C ILE A 9 15.76 35.26 9.43
N THR A 10 14.54 34.77 9.22
CA THR A 10 14.00 33.58 9.88
C THR A 10 13.74 32.48 8.87
N LEU A 11 14.08 31.23 9.22
CA LEU A 11 13.91 30.06 8.35
C LEU A 11 12.68 29.25 8.76
N HIS A 12 11.84 28.91 7.78
CA HIS A 12 10.60 28.13 7.94
C HIS A 12 10.38 27.14 6.79
N THR A 13 11.45 26.46 6.38
CA THR A 13 11.40 25.50 5.27
C THR A 13 11.74 24.09 5.75
N PRO A 14 11.19 23.04 5.12
CA PRO A 14 11.66 21.68 5.38
C PRO A 14 13.13 21.53 4.94
N LEU A 15 13.81 20.52 5.48
CA LEU A 15 15.12 20.10 5.00
C LEU A 15 14.96 19.13 3.84
N THR A 16 15.39 19.55 2.65
CA THR A 16 15.46 18.75 1.43
C THR A 16 16.84 18.91 0.81
N GLU A 17 17.12 18.19 -0.28
CA GLU A 17 18.36 18.39 -1.04
C GLU A 17 18.49 19.84 -1.55
N GLN A 18 17.39 20.48 -1.93
CA GLN A 18 17.36 21.84 -2.47
C GLN A 18 17.48 22.93 -1.38
N THR A 19 17.03 22.65 -0.15
CA THR A 19 17.06 23.63 0.96
C THR A 19 18.22 23.42 1.93
N ARG A 20 18.98 22.32 1.77
CA ARG A 20 20.22 22.08 2.52
C ARG A 20 21.20 23.23 2.31
N ASN A 21 21.70 23.80 3.40
CA ASN A 21 22.60 24.96 3.40
C ASN A 21 22.08 26.10 2.51
N ILE A 22 20.77 26.36 2.54
CA ILE A 22 20.18 27.51 1.83
C ILE A 22 20.83 28.83 2.28
N LEU A 23 21.24 28.91 3.55
CA LEU A 23 22.19 29.91 4.07
C LEU A 23 23.61 29.34 4.14
N SER A 24 24.18 29.02 2.98
CA SER A 24 25.60 28.69 2.80
C SER A 24 26.50 29.91 3.00
N ALA A 25 27.82 29.69 3.12
CA ALA A 25 28.81 30.79 3.15
C ALA A 25 28.60 31.85 2.05
N LYS A 26 28.32 31.41 0.81
CA LYS A 26 28.07 32.30 -0.33
C LYS A 26 26.76 33.09 -0.18
N ALA A 27 25.74 32.51 0.45
CA ALA A 27 24.48 33.21 0.72
C ALA A 27 24.64 34.21 1.87
N LEU A 28 25.30 33.80 2.96
CA LEU A 28 25.61 34.64 4.11
C LEU A 28 26.45 35.88 3.71
N ALA A 29 27.41 35.73 2.80
CA ALA A 29 28.20 36.86 2.29
C ALA A 29 27.35 37.92 1.55
N LYS A 30 26.13 37.58 1.11
CA LYS A 30 25.21 38.49 0.42
C LYS A 30 24.22 39.17 1.37
N THR A 31 24.21 38.81 2.65
CA THR A 31 23.36 39.48 3.63
C THR A 31 23.89 40.86 3.97
N LYS A 32 23.05 41.70 4.56
CA LYS A 32 23.52 42.91 5.22
C LYS A 32 24.53 42.56 6.32
N LYS A 33 25.52 43.44 6.50
CA LYS A 33 26.37 43.42 7.70
C LYS A 33 25.50 43.78 8.91
N GLY A 34 25.63 43.02 9.99
CA GLY A 34 24.81 43.14 11.19
C GLY A 34 23.47 42.40 11.13
N VAL A 35 23.28 41.49 10.16
CA VAL A 35 22.05 40.68 10.07
C VAL A 35 21.86 39.80 11.30
N ILE A 36 20.60 39.61 11.72
CA ILE A 36 20.20 38.64 12.74
C ILE A 36 19.60 37.42 12.07
N ILE A 37 20.00 36.21 12.50
CA ILE A 37 19.54 34.95 11.89
C ILE A 37 18.80 34.10 12.92
N VAL A 38 17.62 33.62 12.57
CA VAL A 38 16.79 32.74 13.40
C VAL A 38 16.53 31.44 12.65
N ASN A 39 16.82 30.30 13.27
CA ASN A 39 16.45 28.99 12.75
C ASN A 39 15.80 28.13 13.84
N CYS A 40 14.48 28.02 13.75
CA CYS A 40 13.68 27.09 14.55
C CYS A 40 12.95 26.08 13.64
N ALA A 41 13.45 25.85 12.42
CA ALA A 41 12.79 24.98 11.44
C ALA A 41 13.44 23.59 11.38
N ARG A 42 14.61 23.48 10.75
CA ARG A 42 15.38 22.24 10.65
C ARG A 42 16.88 22.52 10.72
N GLY A 43 17.63 21.61 11.35
CA GLY A 43 19.08 21.57 11.29
C GLY A 43 19.58 21.43 9.85
N GLY A 44 20.77 21.95 9.57
CA GLY A 44 21.39 21.86 8.23
C GLY A 44 20.78 22.77 7.14
N LEU A 45 19.87 23.69 7.49
CA LEU A 45 19.45 24.78 6.60
C LEU A 45 20.50 25.90 6.52
N ILE A 46 21.31 26.02 7.56
CA ILE A 46 22.42 26.97 7.65
C ILE A 46 23.71 26.16 7.68
N ASP A 47 24.71 26.61 6.93
CA ASP A 47 26.08 26.16 7.13
C ASP A 47 26.57 26.70 8.49
N GLU A 48 26.61 25.85 9.51
CA GLU A 48 26.95 26.20 10.90
C GLU A 48 28.39 26.72 11.04
N ALA A 49 29.32 26.21 10.23
CA ALA A 49 30.70 26.69 10.21
C ALA A 49 30.77 28.11 9.62
N ALA A 50 30.04 28.36 8.53
CA ALA A 50 29.94 29.69 7.94
C ALA A 50 29.22 30.68 8.85
N LEU A 51 28.19 30.23 9.58
CA LEU A 51 27.50 31.02 10.60
C LEU A 51 28.47 31.43 11.71
N LYS A 52 29.25 30.49 12.24
CA LYS A 52 30.28 30.78 13.25
C LYS A 52 31.27 31.83 12.73
N ALA A 53 31.82 31.65 11.54
CA ALA A 53 32.75 32.61 10.94
C ALA A 53 32.12 34.01 10.76
N GLY A 54 30.84 34.06 10.39
CA GLY A 54 30.10 35.31 10.28
C GLY A 54 29.88 36.02 11.62
N LEU A 55 29.65 35.26 12.70
CA LEU A 55 29.53 35.78 14.07
C LEU A 55 30.88 36.27 14.60
N ASP A 56 31.93 35.47 14.45
CA ASP A 56 33.31 35.79 14.88
C ASP A 56 33.81 37.07 14.19
N SER A 57 33.56 37.22 12.89
CA SER A 57 33.95 38.41 12.11
C SER A 57 33.08 39.64 12.36
N GLY A 58 31.93 39.49 13.04
CA GLY A 58 30.95 40.56 13.24
C GLY A 58 30.16 40.94 11.98
N HIS A 59 30.19 40.11 10.92
CA HIS A 59 29.27 40.26 9.79
C HIS A 59 27.83 39.93 10.19
N ILE A 60 27.66 38.94 11.08
CA ILE A 60 26.39 38.55 11.67
C ILE A 60 26.33 39.12 13.09
N ALA A 61 25.27 39.85 13.41
CA ALA A 61 25.12 40.49 14.72
C ALA A 61 24.77 39.48 15.81
N SER A 62 23.85 38.56 15.52
CA SER A 62 23.43 37.50 16.44
C SER A 62 22.71 36.37 15.71
N ALA A 63 22.60 35.22 16.39
CA ALA A 63 21.81 34.09 15.91
C ALA A 63 20.96 33.49 17.03
N ALA A 64 19.77 32.98 16.68
CA ALA A 64 18.93 32.17 17.55
C ALA A 64 18.66 30.81 16.88
N LEU A 65 19.06 29.72 17.52
CA LEU A 65 19.00 28.36 16.96
C LEU A 65 18.25 27.43 17.92
N ASP A 66 17.19 26.80 17.44
CA ASP A 66 16.49 25.74 18.17
C ASP A 66 16.85 24.34 17.64
N VAL A 67 17.50 24.26 16.48
CA VAL A 67 17.75 23.02 15.73
C VAL A 67 19.16 22.99 15.19
N PHE A 68 19.76 21.79 15.11
CA PHE A 68 21.17 21.59 14.75
C PHE A 68 21.32 20.49 13.69
N ALA A 69 22.36 20.56 12.86
CA ALA A 69 22.58 19.58 11.79
C ALA A 69 22.72 18.13 12.30
N ALA A 70 23.27 17.97 13.52
CA ALA A 70 23.32 16.70 14.24
C ALA A 70 22.65 16.87 15.60
N GLU A 71 21.68 16.01 15.90
CA GLU A 71 20.96 15.97 17.17
C GLU A 71 20.97 14.54 17.74
N PRO A 72 21.12 14.34 19.07
CA PRO A 72 21.19 15.36 20.13
C PRO A 72 22.49 16.18 20.11
N ALA A 73 22.36 17.51 20.07
CA ALA A 73 23.50 18.43 20.09
C ALA A 73 23.97 18.64 21.54
N THR A 74 24.78 17.72 22.04
CA THR A 74 25.39 17.82 23.38
C THR A 74 26.65 18.69 23.37
N GLU A 75 27.35 18.73 22.23
CA GLU A 75 28.47 19.61 21.95
C GLU A 75 28.23 20.31 20.61
N HIS A 76 28.50 21.62 20.53
CA HIS A 76 28.35 22.37 19.29
C HIS A 76 29.26 23.61 19.28
N PRO A 77 29.92 23.96 18.15
CA PRO A 77 30.86 25.09 18.08
C PRO A 77 30.27 26.47 18.39
N LEU A 78 28.94 26.60 18.39
CA LEU A 78 28.22 27.83 18.72
C LEU A 78 27.75 27.89 20.18
N PHE A 79 27.87 26.80 20.94
CA PHE A 79 27.48 26.81 22.35
C PHE A 79 28.46 27.66 23.17
N GLY A 80 27.90 28.49 24.05
CA GLY A 80 28.67 29.46 24.84
C GLY A 80 29.11 30.70 24.07
N HIS A 81 28.76 30.86 22.79
CA HIS A 81 29.04 32.10 22.08
C HIS A 81 28.08 33.21 22.53
N ASP A 82 28.61 34.35 23.01
CA ASP A 82 27.84 35.47 23.60
C ASP A 82 26.75 36.10 22.71
N ARG A 83 26.76 35.80 21.40
CA ARG A 83 25.83 36.36 20.40
C ARG A 83 24.86 35.29 19.87
N VAL A 84 24.85 34.12 20.48
CA VAL A 84 24.01 32.99 20.08
C VAL A 84 23.09 32.62 21.21
N VAL A 85 21.79 32.60 20.92
CA VAL A 85 20.80 31.96 21.77
C VAL A 85 20.55 30.57 21.20
N ALA A 86 20.70 29.54 22.03
CA ALA A 86 20.48 28.16 21.64
C ALA A 86 19.45 27.50 22.55
N THR A 87 18.48 26.79 21.97
CA THR A 87 17.50 25.97 22.69
C THR A 87 17.51 24.54 22.13
N PRO A 88 17.27 23.51 22.96
CA PRO A 88 17.37 22.11 22.55
C PRO A 88 16.08 21.59 21.89
N HIS A 89 15.77 22.08 20.69
CA HIS A 89 14.61 21.65 19.88
C HIS A 89 13.27 21.74 20.63
N LEU A 90 13.03 22.91 21.21
CA LEU A 90 11.87 23.20 22.04
C LEU A 90 10.65 23.71 21.28
N GLY A 91 10.74 23.90 19.95
CA GLY A 91 9.67 24.52 19.15
C GLY A 91 8.27 23.89 19.29
N ALA A 92 8.18 22.59 19.58
CA ALA A 92 6.92 21.88 19.84
C ALA A 92 6.76 21.40 21.31
N SER A 93 7.67 21.81 22.19
CA SER A 93 7.71 21.39 23.60
C SER A 93 6.87 22.31 24.48
N THR A 94 5.59 22.49 24.12
CA THR A 94 4.59 23.24 24.92
C THR A 94 3.41 22.33 25.25
N ASN A 95 2.75 22.58 26.38
CA ASN A 95 1.60 21.78 26.82
C ASN A 95 0.47 21.84 25.78
N GLU A 96 0.22 23.02 25.22
CA GLU A 96 -0.81 23.26 24.23
C GLU A 96 -0.50 22.54 22.91
N ALA A 97 0.76 22.51 22.47
CA ALA A 97 1.14 21.77 21.26
C ALA A 97 0.99 20.25 21.48
N GLN A 98 1.42 19.74 22.63
CA GLN A 98 1.28 18.32 22.96
C GLN A 98 -0.19 17.91 23.09
N GLU A 99 -1.04 18.73 23.70
CA GLU A 99 -2.48 18.49 23.80
C GLU A 99 -3.14 18.45 22.42
N ASN A 100 -2.86 19.44 21.57
CA ASN A 100 -3.40 19.48 20.21
C ASN A 100 -2.96 18.26 19.38
N VAL A 101 -1.70 17.84 19.48
CA VAL A 101 -1.20 16.62 18.82
C VAL A 101 -1.90 15.38 19.37
N ALA A 102 -2.08 15.27 20.68
CA ALA A 102 -2.76 14.15 21.31
C ALA A 102 -4.21 14.03 20.84
N ILE A 103 -4.96 15.13 20.82
CA ILE A 103 -6.33 15.19 20.31
C ILE A 103 -6.35 14.80 18.83
N GLN A 104 -5.47 15.39 18.01
CA GLN A 104 -5.42 15.10 16.57
C GLN A 104 -5.15 13.62 16.29
N ILE A 105 -4.21 12.99 17.01
CA ILE A 105 -3.92 11.56 16.84
C ILE A 105 -5.09 10.72 17.33
N ALA A 106 -5.71 11.06 18.46
CA ALA A 106 -6.87 10.34 18.98
C ALA A 106 -8.06 10.38 18.00
N GLU A 107 -8.34 11.54 17.40
CA GLU A 107 -9.37 11.70 16.38
C GLU A 107 -9.05 10.89 15.11
N GLN A 108 -7.81 10.95 14.61
CA GLN A 108 -7.38 10.15 13.45
C GLN A 108 -7.52 8.64 13.70
N MET A 109 -7.15 8.19 14.91
CA MET A 109 -7.31 6.80 15.32
C MET A 109 -8.79 6.40 15.41
N ALA A 110 -9.64 7.25 16.00
CA ALA A 110 -11.07 7.00 16.10
C ALA A 110 -11.74 6.95 14.72
N ASP A 111 -11.41 7.88 13.83
CA ASP A 111 -11.92 7.94 12.46
C ASP A 111 -11.52 6.71 11.65
N TYR A 112 -10.28 6.24 11.80
CA TYR A 112 -9.82 5.00 11.19
C TYR A 112 -10.57 3.78 11.72
N LEU A 113 -10.63 3.61 13.03
CA LEU A 113 -11.23 2.41 13.65
C LEU A 113 -12.74 2.34 13.44
N MET A 114 -13.43 3.49 13.44
CA MET A 114 -14.88 3.54 13.34
C MET A 114 -15.38 3.66 11.89
N ARG A 115 -14.67 4.42 11.04
CA ARG A 115 -15.13 4.77 9.68
C ARG A 115 -14.20 4.27 8.57
N GLY A 116 -12.99 3.84 8.90
CA GLY A 116 -11.97 3.45 7.92
C GLY A 116 -11.31 4.62 7.21
N ALA A 117 -11.49 5.85 7.70
CA ALA A 117 -10.84 7.03 7.13
C ALA A 117 -9.35 7.05 7.50
N VAL A 118 -8.51 7.46 6.57
CA VAL A 118 -7.05 7.52 6.73
C VAL A 118 -6.59 8.90 6.29
N THR A 119 -6.15 9.72 7.24
CA THR A 119 -5.61 11.07 6.98
C THR A 119 -4.20 11.16 7.55
N ASN A 120 -3.33 11.92 6.90
CA ASN A 120 -1.93 12.13 7.30
C ASN A 120 -1.09 10.84 7.51
N ALA A 121 -1.51 9.71 6.94
CA ALA A 121 -0.73 8.48 7.00
C ALA A 121 0.57 8.62 6.20
N LEU A 122 1.69 8.27 6.83
CA LEU A 122 3.02 8.37 6.22
C LEU A 122 3.26 7.30 5.15
N ASN A 123 2.61 6.16 5.30
CA ASN A 123 2.92 4.92 4.59
C ASN A 123 1.68 4.28 3.94
N MET A 124 0.53 4.95 3.98
CA MET A 124 -0.71 4.44 3.42
C MET A 124 -1.40 5.53 2.59
N PRO A 125 -2.06 5.17 1.48
CA PRO A 125 -2.86 6.14 0.74
C PRO A 125 -3.96 6.74 1.63
N SER A 126 -4.16 8.05 1.53
CA SER A 126 -5.23 8.74 2.26
C SER A 126 -6.60 8.31 1.74
N ILE A 127 -7.55 8.12 2.65
CA ILE A 127 -8.95 7.79 2.39
C ILE A 127 -9.80 8.77 3.20
N THR A 128 -10.56 9.62 2.54
CA THR A 128 -11.45 10.55 3.27
C THR A 128 -12.63 9.79 3.90
N ALA A 129 -13.26 10.36 4.93
CA ALA A 129 -14.45 9.77 5.55
C ALA A 129 -15.64 9.65 4.59
N GLU A 130 -15.71 10.51 3.57
CA GLU A 130 -16.74 10.47 2.52
C GLU A 130 -16.47 9.34 1.51
N GLU A 131 -15.19 9.10 1.18
CA GLU A 131 -14.79 8.03 0.28
C GLU A 131 -14.85 6.65 0.92
N ALA A 132 -14.55 6.53 2.21
CA ALA A 132 -14.38 5.25 2.90
C ALA A 132 -15.54 4.26 2.69
N PRO A 133 -16.83 4.64 2.82
CA PRO A 133 -17.95 3.73 2.57
C PRO A 133 -18.00 3.21 1.13
N ARG A 134 -17.59 4.04 0.16
CA ARG A 134 -17.58 3.68 -1.27
C ARG A 134 -16.38 2.81 -1.63
N LEU A 135 -15.22 3.09 -1.05
CA LEU A 135 -13.98 2.35 -1.35
C LEU A 135 -13.90 1.01 -0.64
N LYS A 136 -14.44 0.89 0.59
CA LYS A 136 -14.30 -0.30 1.43
C LYS A 136 -14.69 -1.62 0.73
N PRO A 137 -15.83 -1.71 0.00
CA PRO A 137 -16.16 -2.92 -0.76
C PRO A 137 -15.15 -3.24 -1.87
N PHE A 138 -14.67 -2.23 -2.60
CA PHE A 138 -13.68 -2.43 -3.67
C PHE A 138 -12.29 -2.78 -3.14
N ILE A 139 -11.88 -2.21 -2.01
CA ILE A 139 -10.65 -2.60 -1.30
C ILE A 139 -10.74 -4.07 -0.90
N LYS A 140 -11.89 -4.52 -0.38
CA LYS A 140 -12.09 -5.92 -0.01
C LYS A 140 -12.08 -6.84 -1.23
N LEU A 141 -12.69 -6.42 -2.34
CA LEU A 141 -12.63 -7.13 -3.61
C LEU A 141 -11.19 -7.27 -4.10
N ALA A 142 -10.43 -6.17 -4.13
CA ALA A 142 -9.03 -6.17 -4.55
C ALA A 142 -8.15 -7.06 -3.65
N GLU A 143 -8.33 -7.00 -2.32
CA GLU A 143 -7.66 -7.91 -1.38
C GLU A 143 -7.97 -9.38 -1.70
N ASN A 144 -9.25 -9.71 -1.89
CA ASN A 144 -9.67 -11.07 -2.18
C ASN A 144 -9.15 -11.57 -3.53
N LEU A 145 -9.18 -10.75 -4.59
CA LEU A 145 -8.56 -11.10 -5.88
C LEU A 145 -7.06 -11.34 -5.73
N GLY A 146 -6.38 -10.48 -4.94
CA GLY A 146 -4.97 -10.65 -4.60
C GLY A 146 -4.69 -11.97 -3.89
N ARG A 147 -5.46 -12.30 -2.85
CA ARG A 147 -5.34 -13.55 -2.10
C ARG A 147 -5.63 -14.78 -2.96
N PHE A 148 -6.62 -14.69 -3.86
CA PHE A 148 -6.92 -15.75 -4.81
C PHE A 148 -5.72 -16.01 -5.72
N ALA A 149 -5.20 -14.96 -6.36
CA ALA A 149 -4.08 -15.09 -7.28
C ALA A 149 -2.78 -15.51 -6.58
N GLY A 150 -2.51 -14.97 -5.38
CA GLY A 150 -1.32 -15.28 -4.57
C GLY A 150 -1.25 -16.75 -4.17
N GLN A 151 -2.35 -17.33 -3.67
CA GLN A 151 -2.39 -18.75 -3.26
C GLN A 151 -2.22 -19.72 -4.45
N LEU A 152 -2.67 -19.30 -5.63
CA LEU A 152 -2.51 -20.08 -6.85
C LEU A 152 -1.14 -19.92 -7.51
N THR A 153 -0.36 -18.92 -7.11
CA THR A 153 0.98 -18.64 -7.65
C THR A 153 2.03 -19.55 -7.00
N GLU A 154 2.85 -20.22 -7.81
CA GLU A 154 3.86 -21.19 -7.35
C GLU A 154 5.30 -20.76 -7.69
N THR A 155 5.46 -19.70 -8.47
CA THR A 155 6.75 -19.21 -8.97
C THR A 155 6.91 -17.72 -8.71
N SER A 156 8.15 -17.23 -8.81
CA SER A 156 8.48 -15.82 -8.61
C SER A 156 7.60 -14.90 -9.46
N VAL A 157 7.00 -13.91 -8.81
CA VAL A 157 6.19 -12.87 -9.45
C VAL A 157 7.14 -11.81 -10.02
N LYS A 158 6.95 -11.45 -11.29
CA LYS A 158 7.68 -10.37 -11.96
C LYS A 158 6.88 -9.09 -12.03
N ALA A 159 5.56 -9.20 -12.26
CA ALA A 159 4.68 -8.06 -12.29
C ALA A 159 3.28 -8.37 -11.75
N ILE A 160 2.65 -7.33 -11.21
CA ILE A 160 1.26 -7.30 -10.76
C ILE A 160 0.59 -6.15 -11.53
N GLU A 161 -0.29 -6.50 -12.46
CA GLU A 161 -1.03 -5.53 -13.27
C GLU A 161 -2.49 -5.48 -12.78
N VAL A 162 -2.98 -4.30 -12.44
CA VAL A 162 -4.36 -4.09 -12.00
C VAL A 162 -5.09 -3.26 -13.05
N VAL A 163 -6.18 -3.78 -13.59
CA VAL A 163 -7.06 -3.06 -14.51
C VAL A 163 -8.31 -2.66 -13.75
N TYR A 164 -8.57 -1.35 -13.71
CA TYR A 164 -9.79 -0.76 -13.20
C TYR A 164 -10.68 -0.38 -14.38
N ALA A 165 -11.85 -0.99 -14.47
CA ALA A 165 -12.78 -0.80 -15.59
C ALA A 165 -14.13 -0.29 -15.10
N GLY A 166 -14.70 0.71 -15.79
CA GLY A 166 -16.00 1.29 -15.47
C GLY A 166 -15.95 2.28 -14.30
N GLY A 167 -17.00 2.30 -13.47
CA GLY A 167 -17.15 3.28 -12.38
C GLY A 167 -15.97 3.32 -11.38
N VAL A 168 -15.38 2.16 -11.06
CA VAL A 168 -14.23 2.04 -10.14
C VAL A 168 -12.97 2.75 -10.66
N ALA A 169 -12.81 2.92 -11.98
CA ALA A 169 -11.68 3.61 -12.58
C ALA A 169 -11.61 5.10 -12.21
N ARG A 170 -12.73 5.68 -11.75
CA ARG A 170 -12.85 7.09 -11.34
C ARG A 170 -12.72 7.30 -9.83
N LEU A 171 -12.54 6.22 -9.08
CA LEU A 171 -12.36 6.27 -7.62
C LEU A 171 -10.88 6.36 -7.27
N ASN A 172 -10.58 6.63 -5.99
CA ASN A 172 -9.22 6.53 -5.48
C ASN A 172 -8.77 5.05 -5.46
N THR A 173 -8.01 4.66 -6.48
CA THR A 173 -7.55 3.28 -6.74
C THR A 173 -6.33 2.86 -5.90
N ARG A 174 -5.59 3.81 -5.34
CA ARG A 174 -4.35 3.51 -4.60
C ARG A 174 -4.55 2.51 -3.44
N PRO A 175 -5.59 2.64 -2.57
CA PRO A 175 -5.86 1.64 -1.55
C PRO A 175 -6.19 0.26 -2.11
N MET A 176 -6.89 0.20 -3.26
CA MET A 176 -7.26 -1.06 -3.90
C MET A 176 -6.02 -1.77 -4.46
N THR A 177 -5.12 -1.04 -5.12
CA THR A 177 -3.87 -1.60 -5.63
C THR A 177 -3.01 -2.11 -4.48
N ALA A 178 -2.87 -1.32 -3.41
CA ALA A 178 -2.13 -1.72 -2.23
C ALA A 178 -2.72 -3.00 -1.59
N ALA A 179 -4.05 -3.11 -1.53
CA ALA A 179 -4.75 -4.29 -1.02
C ALA A 179 -4.54 -5.52 -1.91
N ALA A 180 -4.62 -5.37 -3.24
CA ALA A 180 -4.35 -6.44 -4.19
C ALA A 180 -2.92 -6.94 -4.08
N VAL A 181 -1.93 -6.04 -4.07
CA VAL A 181 -0.52 -6.40 -3.93
C VAL A 181 -0.26 -7.10 -2.59
N ALA A 182 -0.84 -6.59 -1.49
CA ALA A 182 -0.75 -7.26 -0.19
C ALA A 182 -1.34 -8.67 -0.23
N GLY A 183 -2.51 -8.84 -0.85
CA GLY A 183 -3.16 -10.13 -1.02
C GLY A 183 -2.31 -11.13 -1.81
N VAL A 184 -1.66 -10.68 -2.89
CA VAL A 184 -0.77 -11.52 -3.73
C VAL A 184 0.45 -12.00 -2.95
N LEU A 185 1.06 -11.12 -2.16
CA LEU A 185 2.33 -11.38 -1.49
C LEU A 185 2.18 -12.13 -0.15
N ARG A 186 1.02 -11.99 0.53
CA ARG A 186 0.78 -12.57 1.86
C ARG A 186 1.04 -14.09 1.96
N PRO A 187 0.67 -14.95 0.99
CA PRO A 187 0.99 -16.38 1.04
C PRO A 187 2.49 -16.69 1.01
N MET A 188 3.30 -15.76 0.48
CA MET A 188 4.75 -15.93 0.33
C MET A 188 5.52 -15.25 1.48
N LEU A 189 4.89 -14.32 2.21
CA LEU A 189 5.53 -13.42 3.17
C LEU A 189 4.64 -13.14 4.38
N ALA A 190 5.09 -13.53 5.57
CA ALA A 190 4.29 -13.49 6.81
C ALA A 190 3.96 -12.07 7.32
N GLU A 191 4.76 -11.05 6.99
CA GLU A 191 4.62 -9.69 7.54
C GLU A 191 4.06 -8.66 6.54
N VAL A 192 3.47 -9.12 5.43
CA VAL A 192 2.91 -8.22 4.42
C VAL A 192 1.52 -7.74 4.80
N ASN A 193 1.34 -6.42 4.73
CA ASN A 193 0.08 -5.72 4.90
C ASN A 193 -0.10 -4.66 3.81
N ILE A 194 -1.27 -4.03 3.76
CA ILE A 194 -1.62 -3.01 2.77
C ILE A 194 -0.70 -1.77 2.79
N VAL A 195 0.02 -1.55 3.89
CA VAL A 195 0.89 -0.39 4.09
C VAL A 195 2.27 -0.64 3.50
N ASN A 196 2.87 -1.80 3.77
CA ASN A 196 4.22 -2.13 3.32
C ASN A 196 4.27 -2.88 1.97
N ALA A 197 3.14 -3.45 1.51
CA ALA A 197 3.13 -4.31 0.33
C ALA A 197 3.68 -3.64 -0.95
N PRO A 198 3.31 -2.39 -1.32
CA PRO A 198 3.86 -1.75 -2.51
C PRO A 198 5.37 -1.52 -2.43
N LEU A 199 5.88 -1.19 -1.24
CA LEU A 199 7.31 -0.99 -1.01
C LEU A 199 8.06 -2.31 -1.12
N ILE A 200 7.58 -3.36 -0.45
CA ILE A 200 8.17 -4.71 -0.49
C ILE A 200 8.18 -5.25 -1.93
N ALA A 201 7.11 -5.03 -2.68
CA ALA A 201 7.05 -5.41 -4.10
C ALA A 201 8.17 -4.73 -4.90
N LYS A 202 8.34 -3.42 -4.73
CA LYS A 202 9.38 -2.64 -5.41
C LYS A 202 10.79 -3.08 -5.02
N GLU A 203 11.06 -3.31 -3.74
CA GLU A 203 12.36 -3.80 -3.24
C GLU A 203 12.72 -5.18 -3.79
N ARG A 204 11.70 -6.00 -4.07
CA ARG A 204 11.85 -7.32 -4.70
C ARG A 204 11.87 -7.29 -6.23
N GLY A 205 11.85 -6.10 -6.84
CA GLY A 205 11.85 -5.94 -8.30
C GLY A 205 10.54 -6.35 -8.97
N ILE A 206 9.44 -6.41 -8.22
CA ILE A 206 8.11 -6.72 -8.76
C ILE A 206 7.52 -5.41 -9.33
N ALA A 207 7.27 -5.38 -10.63
CA ALA A 207 6.63 -4.23 -11.27
C ALA A 207 5.15 -4.17 -10.90
N ILE A 208 4.65 -2.99 -10.53
CA ILE A 208 3.23 -2.75 -10.31
C ILE A 208 2.74 -1.80 -11.41
N ALA A 209 1.71 -2.20 -12.13
CA ALA A 209 1.10 -1.39 -13.19
C ALA A 209 -0.41 -1.26 -12.96
N GLU A 210 -0.94 -0.09 -13.26
CA GLU A 210 -2.38 0.18 -13.24
C GLU A 210 -2.84 0.56 -14.64
N THR A 211 -3.96 0.00 -15.08
CA THR A 211 -4.62 0.35 -16.34
C THR A 211 -6.05 0.78 -16.05
N TYR A 212 -6.48 1.85 -16.71
CA TYR A 212 -7.81 2.44 -16.51
C TYR A 212 -8.61 2.30 -17.81
N ARG A 213 -9.84 1.82 -17.70
CA ARG A 213 -10.77 1.63 -18.82
C ARG A 213 -12.14 2.18 -18.47
N ASP A 214 -12.81 2.78 -19.44
CA ASP A 214 -14.20 3.25 -19.27
C ASP A 214 -15.22 2.11 -19.46
N ASP A 215 -14.90 1.10 -20.26
CA ASP A 215 -15.74 -0.05 -20.56
C ASP A 215 -15.55 -1.19 -19.53
N ALA A 216 -16.62 -1.54 -18.82
CA ALA A 216 -16.66 -2.66 -17.87
C ALA A 216 -17.51 -3.83 -18.39
N GLU A 217 -17.63 -3.95 -19.72
CA GLU A 217 -18.38 -5.01 -20.40
C GLU A 217 -19.80 -5.17 -19.83
N ASN A 218 -20.07 -6.28 -19.13
CA ASN A 218 -21.38 -6.63 -18.57
C ASN A 218 -21.65 -6.07 -17.17
N PHE A 219 -20.71 -5.34 -16.58
CA PHE A 219 -20.77 -4.84 -15.20
C PHE A 219 -20.63 -3.32 -15.13
N GLU A 220 -21.08 -2.71 -14.03
CA GLU A 220 -20.85 -1.28 -13.78
C GLU A 220 -19.38 -1.00 -13.44
N SER A 221 -18.72 -1.92 -12.75
CA SER A 221 -17.33 -1.79 -12.31
C SER A 221 -16.67 -3.15 -12.18
N VAL A 222 -15.48 -3.29 -12.76
CA VAL A 222 -14.66 -4.51 -12.70
C VAL A 222 -13.25 -4.17 -12.26
N ILE A 223 -12.69 -4.99 -11.37
CA ILE A 223 -11.27 -5.02 -11.06
C ILE A 223 -10.72 -6.32 -11.64
N ARG A 224 -9.77 -6.22 -12.57
CA ARG A 224 -9.07 -7.36 -13.15
C ARG A 224 -7.61 -7.33 -12.70
N LEU A 225 -7.16 -8.43 -12.09
CA LEU A 225 -5.80 -8.61 -11.59
C LEU A 225 -5.08 -9.60 -12.49
N ARG A 226 -3.93 -9.20 -13.03
CA ARG A 226 -3.03 -10.07 -13.77
C ARG A 226 -1.70 -10.23 -13.04
N ILE A 227 -1.31 -11.47 -12.78
CA ILE A 227 -0.02 -11.81 -12.18
C ILE A 227 0.86 -12.40 -13.27
N VAL A 228 1.98 -11.74 -13.52
CA VAL A 228 3.01 -12.18 -14.46
C VAL A 228 4.09 -12.87 -13.65
N THR A 229 4.35 -14.14 -13.97
CA THR A 229 5.39 -14.94 -13.30
C THR A 229 6.47 -15.33 -14.31
N GLU A 230 7.52 -16.01 -13.85
CA GLU A 230 8.53 -16.59 -14.74
C GLU A 230 7.97 -17.58 -15.77
N ARG A 231 6.89 -18.30 -15.45
CA ARG A 231 6.38 -19.41 -16.26
C ARG A 231 5.12 -19.07 -17.05
N GLN A 232 4.25 -18.26 -16.48
CA GLN A 232 2.92 -18.01 -17.04
C GLN A 232 2.32 -16.72 -16.49
N ASP A 233 1.28 -16.26 -17.18
CA ASP A 233 0.42 -15.19 -16.70
C ASP A 233 -0.91 -15.78 -16.21
N ARG A 234 -1.49 -15.18 -15.18
CA ARG A 234 -2.81 -15.54 -14.67
C ARG A 234 -3.64 -14.29 -14.49
N THR A 235 -4.87 -14.32 -14.99
CA THR A 235 -5.86 -13.26 -14.79
C THR A 235 -6.98 -13.75 -13.91
N VAL A 236 -7.49 -12.87 -13.06
CA VAL A 236 -8.74 -13.04 -12.32
C VAL A 236 -9.46 -11.69 -12.29
N SER A 237 -10.75 -11.70 -12.59
CA SER A 237 -11.58 -10.51 -12.58
C SER A 237 -12.69 -10.66 -11.56
N GLY A 238 -13.04 -9.56 -10.92
CA GLY A 238 -14.13 -9.52 -9.97
C GLY A 238 -14.91 -8.22 -10.05
N ALA A 239 -16.15 -8.29 -9.60
CA ALA A 239 -17.09 -7.18 -9.54
C ALA A 239 -17.84 -7.20 -8.20
N LEU A 240 -18.53 -6.10 -7.90
CA LEU A 240 -19.42 -6.03 -6.74
C LEU A 240 -20.86 -6.34 -7.18
N PHE A 241 -21.52 -7.20 -6.42
CA PHE A 241 -22.95 -7.46 -6.54
C PHE A 241 -23.63 -6.84 -5.32
N GLY A 242 -24.19 -5.64 -5.50
CA GLY A 242 -24.46 -4.74 -4.38
C GLY A 242 -23.15 -4.32 -3.71
N LEU A 243 -22.94 -4.69 -2.44
CA LEU A 243 -21.68 -4.45 -1.72
C LEU A 243 -20.82 -5.71 -1.56
N THR A 244 -21.25 -6.83 -2.15
CA THR A 244 -20.62 -8.14 -1.94
C THR A 244 -19.62 -8.45 -3.07
N PRO A 245 -18.33 -8.71 -2.76
CA PRO A 245 -17.34 -9.10 -3.76
C PRO A 245 -17.62 -10.46 -4.38
N ARG A 246 -17.55 -10.56 -5.71
CA ARG A 246 -17.60 -11.82 -6.46
C ARG A 246 -16.49 -11.90 -7.51
N ILE A 247 -16.03 -13.11 -7.76
CA ILE A 247 -15.25 -13.45 -8.97
C ILE A 247 -16.24 -13.55 -10.12
N VAL A 248 -15.92 -12.88 -11.23
CA VAL A 248 -16.73 -12.90 -12.46
C VAL A 248 -16.03 -13.61 -13.62
N GLU A 249 -14.70 -13.73 -13.55
CA GLU A 249 -13.89 -14.35 -14.59
C GLU A 249 -12.57 -14.87 -14.00
N ILE A 250 -12.13 -16.03 -14.44
CA ILE A 250 -10.79 -16.56 -14.14
C ILE A 250 -10.16 -17.00 -15.46
N LYS A 251 -9.00 -16.43 -15.80
CA LYS A 251 -8.40 -16.54 -17.14
C LYS A 251 -9.35 -15.94 -18.18
N ASP A 252 -10.02 -16.79 -18.93
CA ASP A 252 -11.01 -16.47 -19.95
C ASP A 252 -12.31 -17.27 -19.73
N VAL A 253 -12.53 -17.70 -18.48
CA VAL A 253 -13.68 -18.49 -18.07
C VAL A 253 -14.59 -17.63 -17.22
N GLU A 254 -15.72 -17.23 -17.80
CA GLU A 254 -16.80 -16.53 -17.08
C GLU A 254 -17.42 -17.46 -16.01
N MET A 255 -17.58 -16.93 -14.81
CA MET A 255 -18.28 -17.62 -13.72
C MET A 255 -18.68 -16.62 -12.63
N GLU A 256 -19.71 -16.91 -11.85
CA GLU A 256 -20.14 -16.05 -10.75
C GLU A 256 -19.91 -16.75 -9.40
N ALA A 257 -18.78 -16.47 -8.75
CA ALA A 257 -18.41 -17.13 -7.49
C ALA A 257 -18.21 -16.14 -6.34
N SER A 258 -18.87 -16.40 -5.22
CA SER A 258 -18.62 -15.68 -3.96
C SER A 258 -17.34 -16.18 -3.30
N PHE A 259 -16.65 -15.29 -2.57
CA PHE A 259 -15.55 -15.69 -1.69
C PHE A 259 -16.09 -16.34 -0.41
N ALA A 260 -15.59 -17.51 -0.05
CA ALA A 260 -15.94 -18.23 1.16
C ALA A 260 -14.68 -18.57 1.98
N PRO A 261 -14.78 -18.79 3.31
CA PRO A 261 -13.62 -19.12 4.13
C PRO A 261 -12.82 -20.31 3.60
N HIS A 262 -13.49 -21.38 3.18
CA HIS A 262 -12.86 -22.57 2.62
C HIS A 262 -13.35 -22.78 1.19
N MET A 263 -12.41 -22.81 0.24
CA MET A 263 -12.71 -23.03 -1.16
C MET A 263 -11.77 -24.05 -1.78
N LEU A 264 -12.23 -24.70 -2.85
CA LEU A 264 -11.43 -25.62 -3.66
C LEU A 264 -11.41 -25.13 -5.11
N TYR A 265 -10.22 -24.82 -5.60
CA TYR A 265 -9.97 -24.52 -7.00
C TYR A 265 -9.48 -25.76 -7.72
N VAL A 266 -10.15 -26.15 -8.80
CA VAL A 266 -9.77 -27.27 -9.66
C VAL A 266 -9.75 -26.83 -11.12
N THR A 267 -8.68 -27.16 -11.84
CA THR A 267 -8.68 -27.11 -13.31
C THR A 267 -8.65 -28.52 -13.86
N ASN A 268 -9.50 -28.81 -14.85
CA ASN A 268 -9.62 -30.13 -15.45
C ASN A 268 -9.83 -30.02 -16.97
N ALA A 269 -9.61 -31.12 -17.70
CA ALA A 269 -10.12 -31.23 -19.07
C ALA A 269 -11.64 -31.47 -19.04
N ASP A 270 -12.39 -30.78 -19.90
CA ASP A 270 -13.85 -30.92 -20.00
C ASP A 270 -14.24 -32.27 -20.62
N LYS A 271 -14.31 -33.31 -19.78
CA LYS A 271 -14.72 -34.67 -20.16
C LYS A 271 -15.81 -35.20 -19.22
N PRO A 272 -16.73 -36.05 -19.72
CA PRO A 272 -17.76 -36.68 -18.90
C PRO A 272 -17.19 -37.40 -17.68
N GLY A 273 -17.92 -37.34 -16.57
CA GLY A 273 -17.60 -38.05 -15.32
C GLY A 273 -16.84 -37.26 -14.27
N PHE A 274 -16.19 -36.13 -14.63
CA PHE A 274 -15.43 -35.32 -13.68
C PHE A 274 -16.27 -34.81 -12.49
N ILE A 275 -17.43 -34.20 -12.75
CA ILE A 275 -18.30 -33.63 -11.71
C ILE A 275 -18.73 -34.71 -10.70
N GLY A 276 -19.16 -35.87 -11.19
CA GLY A 276 -19.56 -36.99 -10.35
C GLY A 276 -18.41 -37.55 -9.51
N ALA A 277 -17.24 -37.72 -10.11
CA ALA A 277 -16.04 -38.22 -9.41
C ALA A 277 -15.57 -37.24 -8.33
N LEU A 278 -15.59 -35.93 -8.61
CA LEU A 278 -15.24 -34.89 -7.63
C LEU A 278 -16.23 -34.88 -6.46
N GLY A 279 -17.53 -34.87 -6.76
CA GLY A 279 -18.58 -34.90 -5.73
C GLY A 279 -18.51 -36.16 -4.85
N GLN A 280 -18.27 -37.32 -5.46
CA GLN A 280 -18.12 -38.58 -4.72
C GLN A 280 -16.86 -38.59 -3.83
N THR A 281 -15.76 -38.03 -4.31
CA THR A 281 -14.50 -37.94 -3.54
C THR A 281 -14.66 -37.07 -2.29
N LEU A 282 -15.31 -35.91 -2.44
CA LEU A 282 -15.58 -35.00 -1.32
C LEU A 282 -16.63 -35.59 -0.37
N GLY A 283 -17.72 -36.16 -0.91
CA GLY A 283 -18.77 -36.80 -0.12
C GLY A 283 -18.28 -38.01 0.68
N ALA A 284 -17.40 -38.84 0.10
CA ALA A 284 -16.79 -39.97 0.81
C ALA A 284 -15.86 -39.52 1.96
N ALA A 285 -15.38 -38.29 1.92
CA ALA A 285 -14.63 -37.66 2.98
C ALA A 285 -15.50 -36.81 3.93
N ASN A 286 -16.83 -36.87 3.78
CA ASN A 286 -17.81 -36.09 4.53
C ASN A 286 -17.61 -34.56 4.41
N VAL A 287 -17.09 -34.08 3.28
CA VAL A 287 -16.93 -32.65 3.00
C VAL A 287 -18.18 -32.14 2.29
N ASN A 288 -18.94 -31.26 2.93
CA ASN A 288 -20.12 -30.64 2.32
C ASN A 288 -19.73 -29.54 1.32
N ILE A 289 -20.43 -29.49 0.18
CA ILE A 289 -20.25 -28.49 -0.87
C ILE A 289 -21.36 -27.46 -0.76
N ALA A 290 -21.01 -26.23 -0.35
CA ALA A 290 -21.96 -25.13 -0.22
C ALA A 290 -22.32 -24.51 -1.58
N THR A 291 -21.32 -24.34 -2.46
CA THR A 291 -21.53 -23.85 -3.83
C THR A 291 -20.58 -24.55 -4.79
N PHE A 292 -21.03 -24.72 -6.03
CA PHE A 292 -20.25 -25.35 -7.10
C PHE A 292 -20.36 -24.49 -8.35
N ASN A 293 -19.29 -23.78 -8.69
CA ASN A 293 -19.21 -22.98 -9.90
C ASN A 293 -18.30 -23.67 -10.91
N LEU A 294 -18.78 -23.89 -12.12
CA LEU A 294 -18.03 -24.53 -13.19
C LEU A 294 -18.17 -23.70 -14.46
N GLY A 295 -17.04 -23.36 -15.07
CA GLY A 295 -17.01 -22.74 -16.39
C GLY A 295 -15.98 -23.43 -17.28
N ARG A 296 -16.10 -23.20 -18.58
CA ARG A 296 -15.15 -23.64 -19.61
C ARG A 296 -14.98 -22.54 -20.64
N SER A 297 -13.78 -22.41 -21.20
CA SER A 297 -13.53 -21.42 -22.27
C SER A 297 -14.13 -21.84 -23.61
N ALA A 298 -14.13 -23.13 -23.91
CA ALA A 298 -14.78 -23.72 -25.08
C ALA A 298 -15.14 -25.19 -24.83
N PRO A 299 -16.10 -25.78 -25.58
CA PRO A 299 -16.41 -27.21 -25.49
C PRO A 299 -15.15 -28.08 -25.70
N GLY A 300 -14.85 -28.97 -24.76
CA GLY A 300 -13.69 -29.86 -24.82
C GLY A 300 -12.34 -29.21 -24.48
N ALA A 301 -12.32 -27.92 -24.15
CA ALA A 301 -11.14 -27.22 -23.65
C ALA A 301 -10.98 -27.42 -22.12
N ASP A 302 -10.15 -26.58 -21.51
CA ASP A 302 -9.97 -26.58 -20.07
C ASP A 302 -11.20 -26.00 -19.36
N ALA A 303 -11.62 -26.68 -18.30
CA ALA A 303 -12.66 -26.26 -17.39
C ALA A 303 -12.05 -25.85 -16.05
N ILE A 304 -12.71 -24.91 -15.39
CA ILE A 304 -12.37 -24.43 -14.05
C ILE A 304 -13.57 -24.67 -13.15
N ALA A 305 -13.37 -25.46 -12.10
CA ALA A 305 -14.32 -25.62 -11.01
C ALA A 305 -13.83 -24.84 -9.79
N LEU A 306 -14.71 -24.01 -9.22
CA LEU A 306 -14.47 -23.29 -7.99
C LEU A 306 -15.61 -23.57 -7.02
N LEU A 307 -15.28 -24.27 -5.94
CA LEU A 307 -16.23 -24.74 -4.95
C LEU A 307 -16.04 -23.98 -3.64
N ALA A 308 -17.14 -23.66 -2.96
CA ALA A 308 -17.12 -23.34 -1.53
C ALA A 308 -17.49 -24.60 -0.75
N VAL A 309 -16.74 -24.87 0.33
CA VAL A 309 -16.98 -26.00 1.24
C VAL A 309 -17.13 -25.48 2.66
N ASP A 310 -17.87 -26.20 3.49
CA ASP A 310 -18.16 -25.73 4.86
C ASP A 310 -16.97 -25.90 5.81
N GLU A 311 -16.06 -26.83 5.50
CA GLU A 311 -14.94 -27.20 6.35
C GLU A 311 -13.61 -27.22 5.58
N PRO A 312 -12.46 -27.05 6.25
CA PRO A 312 -11.15 -27.19 5.61
C PRO A 312 -10.95 -28.58 5.00
N ILE A 313 -10.45 -28.64 3.76
CA ILE A 313 -10.17 -29.91 3.10
C ILE A 313 -8.79 -30.40 3.54
N SER A 314 -8.72 -31.60 4.11
CA SER A 314 -7.45 -32.22 4.50
C SER A 314 -6.56 -32.55 3.30
N ASP A 315 -5.24 -32.54 3.51
CA ASP A 315 -4.26 -32.87 2.48
C ASP A 315 -4.51 -34.25 1.85
N ALA A 316 -4.91 -35.23 2.65
CA ALA A 316 -5.25 -36.57 2.17
C ALA A 316 -6.41 -36.57 1.17
N VAL A 317 -7.39 -35.68 1.34
CA VAL A 317 -8.52 -35.55 0.41
C VAL A 317 -8.10 -34.76 -0.83
N ILE A 318 -7.28 -33.72 -0.68
CA ILE A 318 -6.73 -32.98 -1.83
C ILE A 318 -5.91 -33.90 -2.74
N GLU A 319 -5.09 -34.80 -2.19
CA GLU A 319 -4.33 -35.78 -2.99
C GLU A 319 -5.25 -36.74 -3.75
N LYS A 320 -6.37 -37.17 -3.14
CA LYS A 320 -7.38 -37.96 -3.86
C LYS A 320 -8.01 -37.18 -5.00
N VAL A 321 -8.31 -35.90 -4.80
CA VAL A 321 -8.84 -35.01 -5.85
C VAL A 321 -7.81 -34.83 -6.97
N ARG A 322 -6.53 -34.65 -6.66
CA ARG A 322 -5.44 -34.55 -7.65
C ARG A 322 -5.26 -35.83 -8.47
N ALA A 323 -5.53 -36.99 -7.88
CA ALA A 323 -5.46 -38.28 -8.54
C ALA A 323 -6.67 -38.57 -9.46
N LEU A 324 -7.72 -37.75 -9.44
CA LEU A 324 -8.88 -37.95 -10.30
C LEU A 324 -8.50 -37.82 -11.79
N PRO A 325 -9.07 -38.66 -12.67
CA PRO A 325 -8.86 -38.53 -14.10
C PRO A 325 -9.20 -37.13 -14.60
N ASN A 326 -8.37 -36.59 -15.49
CA ASN A 326 -8.51 -35.28 -16.13
C ASN A 326 -8.28 -34.05 -15.24
N VAL A 327 -7.99 -34.21 -13.93
CA VAL A 327 -7.57 -33.09 -13.08
C VAL A 327 -6.15 -32.67 -13.43
N LYS A 328 -5.96 -31.38 -13.70
CA LYS A 328 -4.65 -30.76 -13.98
C LYS A 328 -4.07 -30.06 -12.77
N GLN A 329 -4.92 -29.43 -11.96
CA GLN A 329 -4.52 -28.72 -10.74
C GLN A 329 -5.68 -28.78 -9.77
N ALA A 330 -5.39 -29.02 -8.48
CA ALA A 330 -6.34 -28.85 -7.39
C ALA A 330 -5.63 -28.17 -6.21
N LYS A 331 -6.21 -27.07 -5.74
CA LYS A 331 -5.67 -26.27 -4.63
C LYS A 331 -6.78 -25.85 -3.66
N PRO A 332 -6.62 -26.14 -2.36
CA PRO A 332 -7.44 -25.49 -1.35
C PRO A 332 -7.08 -24.00 -1.28
N LEU A 333 -8.08 -23.16 -1.06
CA LEU A 333 -7.96 -21.70 -0.91
C LEU A 333 -8.63 -21.25 0.37
N ASN A 334 -8.07 -20.22 1.01
CA ASN A 334 -8.57 -19.64 2.26
C ASN A 334 -8.68 -18.11 2.18
N PHE A 335 -9.83 -17.55 2.58
CA PHE A 335 -10.14 -16.10 2.50
C PHE A 335 -10.31 -15.42 3.86
#